data_AF-A0A2L2N005-F1
#
_entry.id   AF-A0A2L2N005-F1
#
_cell.length_a   1.000
_cell.length_b   1.000
_cell.length_c   1.000
_cell.angle_alpha   90.00
_cell.angle_beta   90.00
_cell.angle_gamma   90.00
#
_symmetry.space_group_name_H-M   'P 1'
#
loop_
_entity.id
_entity.type
_entity.pdbx_description
1 polymer ?
#
loop_
_entity_poly.entity_id
_entity_poly.type
_entity_poly.pdbx_seq_one_letter_code
_entity_poly.pdbx_strand_id
1 'polypeptide(L)'
;MQLISRQRYFLYIFLLIFSLAGCQRVQSYNQRPTPLPQDPLVQVYFNHSESSEYKEPYRLQTRLGDDLEKQIVNAITQAKSTVDVAVQELRLPKVAQALVDRQKAGVKVRIILENTYSRPWSNLTSAEVSKLDKREQERYNEFRQFIDINQDNQLSPAEINQRDALIILQNAKIPWIDDRADGSAGSSLMHHKFVIVDNRIVIITSANFTLSDTYGDFTNPNTLGNANNLLQIDSLELASLFTEEFNILWGDGPGGKPDSRFGLEKPMRSPKQITLGNTQITVQFSPTSPTQSWSNSSNGLIGKTLNSATKSVDMALFVLSDQRLANILENRHQQSVQIRALIEPQFAYRPYSEALDMMGVALSNKCKYEIDNHPWQNPITTVGVPLLPKGDLLHHKFGVIDSQTVITGSHNWSDAANNGNDETLVVIQNPIVAAHYVREFARLYGKVKPGLPPGIQEKIKSEQTRCPQIKSSSSSELQAIKQININTASLAELETLPGVGNKLAQRIILSRQQQKFTSLQDLERVPGVKAKTLEKWRDRLTW
;
A
#
# COMPACT_ATOMS: atom_id res chain seq x y z
N MET A 1 -69.39 15.02 -25.08
CA MET A 1 -69.92 16.26 -24.47
C MET A 1 -69.65 16.15 -22.98
N GLN A 2 -68.62 16.80 -22.42
CA GLN A 2 -68.57 18.22 -22.07
C GLN A 2 -69.85 18.66 -21.34
N LEU A 3 -69.85 19.40 -20.23
CA LEU A 3 -68.89 20.03 -19.32
C LEU A 3 -69.80 20.68 -18.24
N ILE A 4 -69.33 20.81 -16.99
CA ILE A 4 -69.44 22.02 -16.13
C ILE A 4 -70.87 22.57 -15.84
N SER A 5 -71.32 22.95 -14.65
CA SER A 5 -70.73 23.28 -13.35
C SER A 5 -71.89 23.73 -12.46
N ARG A 6 -71.79 23.51 -11.15
CA ARG A 6 -71.88 24.54 -10.10
C ARG A 6 -72.21 23.86 -8.78
N GLN A 7 -71.23 23.76 -7.90
CA GLN A 7 -71.50 23.77 -6.46
C GLN A 7 -70.23 24.27 -5.74
N ARG A 8 -70.19 25.59 -5.54
CA ARG A 8 -69.45 26.24 -4.46
C ARG A 8 -70.39 26.32 -3.26
N TYR A 9 -69.80 26.33 -2.06
CA TYR A 9 -70.43 26.44 -0.73
C TYR A 9 -70.84 25.12 -0.06
N PHE A 10 -69.86 24.29 0.28
CA PHE A 10 -69.88 23.44 1.50
C PHE A 10 -68.47 22.95 1.91
N LEU A 11 -67.41 23.72 1.61
CA LEU A 11 -66.14 23.56 2.33
C LEU A 11 -66.20 24.49 3.54
N TYR A 12 -66.24 23.96 4.76
CA TYR A 12 -65.54 24.49 5.95
C TYR A 12 -65.85 23.76 7.27
N ILE A 13 -66.66 22.69 7.31
CA ILE A 13 -66.91 21.94 8.56
C ILE A 13 -66.83 20.42 8.35
N PHE A 14 -65.77 19.95 7.71
CA PHE A 14 -65.40 18.52 7.71
C PHE A 14 -63.88 18.34 7.49
N LEU A 15 -63.09 19.16 8.18
CA LEU A 15 -61.62 19.12 8.15
C LEU A 15 -61.08 19.29 9.59
N LEU A 16 -61.54 18.44 10.49
CA LEU A 16 -61.00 18.23 11.82
C LEU A 16 -61.55 16.89 12.26
N ILE A 17 -60.70 15.96 12.70
CA ILE A 17 -60.96 14.53 12.98
C ILE A 17 -60.69 13.62 11.75
N PHE A 18 -59.43 13.55 11.30
CA PHE A 18 -58.78 12.30 10.81
C PHE A 18 -57.27 12.52 10.57
N SER A 19 -56.56 12.98 11.62
CA SER A 19 -55.09 13.03 11.64
C SER A 19 -54.56 12.34 12.90
N LEU A 20 -54.98 11.08 13.09
CA LEU A 20 -54.29 10.10 13.92
C LEU A 20 -53.92 8.89 13.05
N ALA A 21 -53.27 9.15 11.92
CA ALA A 21 -52.43 8.15 11.26
C ALA A 21 -51.05 8.27 11.89
N GLY A 22 -50.60 7.21 12.55
CA GLY A 22 -49.39 7.20 13.37
C GLY A 22 -48.19 7.76 12.61
N CYS A 23 -47.55 8.77 13.21
CA CYS A 23 -46.12 8.94 13.05
C CYS A 23 -45.44 7.70 13.64
N GLN A 24 -45.33 6.61 12.89
CA GLN A 24 -44.14 5.80 12.99
C GLN A 24 -43.00 6.71 12.58
N ARG A 25 -42.36 7.34 13.57
CA ARG A 25 -40.98 7.77 13.42
C ARG A 25 -40.25 6.54 12.91
N VAL A 26 -39.83 6.55 11.65
CA VAL A 26 -38.75 5.67 11.21
C VAL A 26 -37.55 6.11 12.04
N GLN A 27 -37.37 5.41 13.16
CA GLN A 27 -36.24 5.58 14.02
C GLN A 27 -35.07 5.01 13.21
N SER A 28 -34.32 5.88 12.54
CA SER A 28 -33.06 5.50 11.92
C SER A 28 -32.10 5.12 13.04
N TYR A 29 -32.10 3.84 13.40
CA TYR A 29 -31.13 3.23 14.29
C TYR A 29 -29.82 3.03 13.52
N ASN A 30 -29.11 4.12 13.17
CA ASN A 30 -27.69 4.00 12.86
C ASN A 30 -26.90 3.94 14.17
N GLN A 31 -27.09 2.86 14.94
CA GLN A 31 -26.19 2.56 16.04
C GLN A 31 -24.85 2.14 15.45
N ARG A 32 -23.77 2.84 15.84
CA ARG A 32 -22.40 2.47 15.46
C ARG A 32 -22.13 1.02 15.85
N PRO A 33 -21.41 0.23 15.03
CA PRO A 33 -20.94 -1.09 15.43
C PRO A 33 -20.12 -0.99 16.72
N THR A 34 -20.26 -1.98 17.61
CA THR A 34 -19.42 -2.08 18.80
C THR A 34 -17.95 -2.16 18.38
N PRO A 35 -17.03 -1.42 19.05
CA PRO A 35 -15.60 -1.58 18.85
C PRO A 35 -15.16 -3.03 19.05
N LEU A 36 -14.32 -3.54 18.15
CA LEU A 36 -13.70 -4.85 18.32
C LEU A 36 -12.69 -4.80 19.47
N PRO A 37 -12.48 -5.91 20.20
CA PRO A 37 -11.43 -5.98 21.22
C PRO A 37 -10.06 -5.75 20.58
N GLN A 38 -9.20 -4.98 21.24
CA GLN A 38 -7.80 -4.80 20.86
C GLN A 38 -6.94 -5.86 21.51
N ASP A 39 -5.89 -6.32 20.83
CA ASP A 39 -4.81 -7.05 21.50
C ASP A 39 -4.01 -6.05 22.37
N PRO A 40 -3.67 -6.40 23.63
CA PRO A 40 -3.04 -5.45 24.54
C PRO A 40 -1.66 -4.97 24.09
N LEU A 41 -0.95 -5.76 23.27
CA LEU A 41 0.40 -5.45 22.81
C LEU A 41 0.43 -5.07 21.32
N VAL A 42 -0.61 -5.38 20.55
CA VAL A 42 -0.72 -5.06 19.12
C VAL A 42 -2.07 -4.39 18.82
N GLN A 43 -2.08 -3.06 18.84
CA GLN A 43 -3.29 -2.27 18.62
C GLN A 43 -3.43 -1.87 17.15
N VAL A 44 -4.65 -1.93 16.62
CA VAL A 44 -4.98 -1.63 15.22
C VAL A 44 -5.94 -0.46 15.13
N TYR A 45 -5.63 0.50 14.26
CA TYR A 45 -6.44 1.70 14.02
C TYR A 45 -6.66 1.92 12.52
N PHE A 46 -7.85 2.40 12.17
CA PHE A 46 -8.22 2.77 10.80
C PHE A 46 -8.85 4.16 10.80
N ASN A 47 -8.35 5.06 9.96
CA ASN A 47 -8.89 6.42 9.88
C ASN A 47 -10.36 6.46 9.41
N HIS A 48 -10.87 5.38 8.82
CA HIS A 48 -12.26 5.24 8.36
C HIS A 48 -13.09 4.19 9.15
N SER A 49 -12.63 3.78 10.34
CA SER A 49 -13.37 2.88 11.23
C SER A 49 -14.80 3.37 11.53
N GLU A 50 -15.81 2.51 11.31
CA GLU A 50 -17.22 2.86 11.56
C GLU A 50 -17.61 2.75 13.05
N SER A 51 -16.74 2.20 13.92
CA SER A 51 -17.03 2.03 15.36
C SER A 51 -16.54 3.17 16.25
N SER A 52 -15.81 4.14 15.68
CA SER A 52 -15.24 5.28 16.39
C SER A 52 -15.61 6.58 15.68
N GLU A 53 -15.54 7.69 16.41
CA GLU A 53 -15.79 9.03 15.91
C GLU A 53 -14.89 10.00 16.65
N TYR A 54 -14.44 11.04 15.95
CA TYR A 54 -13.68 12.11 16.54
C TYR A 54 -13.96 13.43 15.80
N LYS A 55 -13.58 14.54 16.45
CA LYS A 55 -13.60 15.87 15.85
C LYS A 55 -12.19 16.19 15.36
N GLU A 56 -12.04 16.40 14.06
CA GLU A 56 -10.77 16.74 13.42
C GLU A 56 -10.19 18.03 14.00
N PRO A 57 -8.85 18.13 14.12
CA PRO A 57 -8.23 19.26 14.79
C PRO A 57 -8.13 20.53 13.93
N TYR A 58 -8.18 20.40 12.60
CA TYR A 58 -7.91 21.51 11.68
C TYR A 58 -9.19 22.07 11.04
N ARG A 59 -10.02 21.21 10.45
CA ARG A 59 -11.30 21.60 9.83
C ARG A 59 -12.47 21.59 10.82
N LEU A 60 -12.26 21.08 12.05
CA LEU A 60 -13.25 20.97 13.11
C LEU A 60 -14.49 20.14 12.74
N GLN A 61 -14.36 19.25 11.76
CA GLN A 61 -15.42 18.35 11.32
C GLN A 61 -15.51 17.14 12.24
N THR A 62 -16.72 16.67 12.53
CA THR A 62 -16.91 15.40 13.25
C THR A 62 -17.12 14.30 12.23
N ARG A 63 -16.35 13.21 12.34
CA ARG A 63 -16.44 12.08 11.42
C ARG A 63 -16.14 10.75 12.08
N LEU A 64 -16.58 9.68 11.43
CA LEU A 64 -16.22 8.32 11.81
C LEU A 64 -14.75 8.05 11.51
N GLY A 65 -14.10 7.30 12.38
CA GLY A 65 -12.70 6.94 12.23
C GLY A 65 -11.90 6.94 13.53
N ASP A 66 -10.71 6.36 13.46
CA ASP A 66 -9.67 6.54 14.46
C ASP A 66 -8.76 7.72 14.06
N ASP A 67 -8.50 8.63 14.99
CA ASP A 67 -7.61 9.77 14.76
C ASP A 67 -6.14 9.32 14.73
N LEU A 68 -5.62 9.03 13.53
CA LEU A 68 -4.25 8.51 13.35
C LEU A 68 -3.16 9.49 13.81
N GLU A 69 -3.32 10.80 13.57
CA GLU A 69 -2.37 11.81 14.05
C GLU A 69 -2.33 11.79 15.58
N LYS A 70 -3.50 11.70 16.24
CA LYS A 70 -3.58 11.60 17.69
C LYS A 70 -2.90 10.34 18.23
N GLN A 71 -3.04 9.19 17.57
CA GLN A 71 -2.31 7.98 18.01
C GLN A 71 -0.79 8.18 17.94
N ILE A 72 -0.29 8.78 16.85
CA ILE A 72 1.13 9.11 16.69
C ILE A 72 1.58 10.09 17.77
N VAL A 73 0.84 11.19 17.99
CA VAL A 73 1.13 12.20 19.01
C VAL A 73 1.11 11.59 20.42
N ASN A 74 0.13 10.73 20.73
CA ASN A 74 0.05 10.05 22.03
C ASN A 74 1.28 9.18 22.29
N ALA A 75 1.76 8.42 21.31
CA ALA A 75 2.97 7.62 21.46
C ALA A 75 4.21 8.52 21.69
N ILE A 76 4.38 9.56 20.86
CA ILE A 76 5.51 10.48 20.97
C ILE A 76 5.51 11.19 22.32
N THR A 77 4.36 11.67 22.79
CA THR A 77 4.25 12.38 24.07
C THR A 77 4.57 11.49 25.28
N GLN A 78 4.50 10.17 25.16
CA GLN A 78 4.90 9.27 26.25
C GLN A 78 6.42 9.07 26.35
N ALA A 79 7.18 9.44 25.31
CA ALA A 79 8.63 9.23 25.23
C ALA A 79 9.38 9.82 26.43
N LYS A 80 10.35 9.06 26.92
CA LYS A 80 11.23 9.41 28.05
C LYS A 80 12.70 9.53 27.66
N SER A 81 13.11 8.92 26.55
CA SER A 81 14.52 8.76 26.19
C SER A 81 14.80 9.00 24.70
N THR A 82 14.05 8.37 23.79
CA THR A 82 14.29 8.47 22.34
C THR A 82 13.00 8.48 21.53
N VAL A 83 12.98 9.24 20.44
CA VAL A 83 11.97 9.15 19.37
C VAL A 83 12.67 9.16 18.02
N ASP A 84 12.52 8.08 17.27
CA ASP A 84 13.03 7.96 15.90
C ASP A 84 11.85 7.89 14.93
N VAL A 85 11.85 8.71 13.88
CA VAL A 85 10.78 8.78 12.88
C VAL A 85 11.37 8.57 11.49
N ALA A 86 10.95 7.53 10.77
CA ALA A 86 11.24 7.37 9.35
C ALA A 86 9.92 7.41 8.57
N VAL A 87 9.70 8.49 7.83
CA VAL A 87 8.46 8.70 7.09
C VAL A 87 8.78 9.40 5.77
N GLN A 88 8.23 8.90 4.66
CA GLN A 88 8.42 9.54 3.35
C GLN A 88 8.07 11.04 3.39
N GLU A 89 6.89 11.40 3.89
CA GLU A 89 6.46 12.80 3.97
C GLU A 89 5.87 13.16 5.35
N LEU A 90 6.30 14.31 5.89
CA LEU A 90 5.83 14.89 7.16
C LEU A 90 5.35 16.34 6.95
N ARG A 91 4.03 16.53 7.09
CA ARG A 91 3.30 17.81 6.98
C ARG A 91 2.27 18.03 8.10
N LEU A 92 2.22 17.17 9.12
CA LEU A 92 1.28 17.26 10.24
C LEU A 92 1.86 18.11 11.40
N PRO A 93 1.34 19.33 11.67
CA PRO A 93 1.94 20.22 12.65
C PRO A 93 1.89 19.69 14.09
N LYS A 94 0.86 18.94 14.50
CA LYS A 94 0.82 18.40 15.87
C LYS A 94 1.86 17.30 16.09
N VAL A 95 2.20 16.52 15.06
CA VAL A 95 3.32 15.57 15.14
C VAL A 95 4.63 16.32 15.33
N ALA A 96 4.89 17.35 14.51
CA ALA A 96 6.08 18.18 14.64
C ALA A 96 6.17 18.84 16.02
N GLN A 97 5.08 19.42 16.52
CA GLN A 97 5.04 20.03 17.85
C GLN A 97 5.33 19.02 18.96
N ALA A 98 4.75 17.82 18.90
CA ALA A 98 5.01 16.77 19.88
C ALA A 98 6.49 16.36 19.91
N LEU A 99 7.13 16.25 18.74
CA LEU A 99 8.57 15.96 18.63
C LEU A 99 9.41 17.09 19.25
N VAL A 100 9.09 18.35 18.94
CA VAL A 100 9.73 19.52 19.56
C VAL A 100 9.58 19.53 21.07
N ASP A 101 8.38 19.25 21.58
CA ASP A 101 8.10 19.23 23.02
C ASP A 101 8.87 18.12 23.73
N ARG A 102 9.08 16.96 23.09
CA ARG A 102 9.93 15.89 23.63
C ARG A 102 11.41 16.25 23.59
N GLN A 103 11.91 16.83 22.50
CA GLN A 103 13.31 17.29 22.45
C GLN A 103 13.60 18.34 23.53
N LYS A 104 12.69 19.30 23.74
CA LYS A 104 12.80 20.27 24.83
C LYS A 104 12.80 19.64 26.23
N ALA A 105 12.13 18.48 26.37
CA ALA A 105 12.14 17.69 27.61
C ALA A 105 13.37 16.78 27.76
N GLY A 106 14.36 16.89 26.87
CA GLY A 106 15.62 16.12 26.92
C GLY A 106 15.58 14.77 26.22
N VAL A 107 14.49 14.44 25.53
CA VAL A 107 14.36 13.22 24.72
C VAL A 107 15.17 13.38 23.43
N LYS A 108 15.96 12.38 23.04
CA LYS A 108 16.69 12.40 21.77
C LYS A 108 15.71 12.15 20.61
N VAL A 109 15.60 13.10 19.68
CA VAL A 109 14.72 12.98 18.51
C VAL A 109 15.56 12.90 17.23
N ARG A 110 15.21 11.98 16.32
CA ARG A 110 15.83 11.83 14.99
C ARG A 110 14.77 11.59 13.92
N ILE A 111 14.94 12.20 12.74
CA ILE A 111 13.95 12.09 11.66
C ILE A 111 14.63 11.76 10.33
N ILE A 112 14.06 10.83 9.58
CA ILE A 112 14.46 10.47 8.22
C ILE A 112 13.27 10.75 7.30
N LEU A 113 13.48 11.57 6.27
CA LEU A 113 12.51 11.94 5.25
C LEU A 113 12.96 11.46 3.87
N GLU A 114 12.04 11.43 2.91
CA GLU A 114 12.42 11.25 1.51
C GLU A 114 12.83 12.61 0.91
N ASN A 115 13.82 12.59 0.02
CA ASN A 115 14.51 13.78 -0.48
C ASN A 115 13.65 14.81 -1.23
N THR A 116 12.55 14.39 -1.85
CA THR A 116 11.59 15.22 -2.57
C THR A 116 10.66 15.94 -1.58
N TYR A 117 10.44 15.34 -0.41
CA TYR A 117 9.54 15.86 0.63
C TYR A 117 10.28 16.54 1.81
N SER A 118 11.61 16.59 1.81
CA SER A 118 12.43 17.12 2.92
C SER A 118 12.56 18.66 2.96
N ARG A 119 12.01 19.40 1.97
CA ARG A 119 12.00 20.88 1.95
C ARG A 119 10.69 21.45 2.52
N PRO A 120 10.73 22.47 3.41
CA PRO A 120 9.54 23.21 3.82
C PRO A 120 8.91 23.94 2.63
N TRP A 121 7.60 23.84 2.46
CA TRP A 121 6.90 24.51 1.36
C TRP A 121 6.77 26.02 1.57
N SER A 122 6.76 26.50 2.81
CA SER A 122 6.81 27.95 3.07
C SER A 122 8.08 28.63 2.56
N ASN A 123 9.13 27.85 2.25
CA ASN A 123 10.41 28.34 1.71
C ASN A 123 10.45 28.32 0.18
N LEU A 124 9.38 27.93 -0.51
CA LEU A 124 9.31 27.99 -1.97
C LEU A 124 9.06 29.43 -2.42
N THR A 125 9.84 29.89 -3.40
CA THR A 125 9.61 31.17 -4.06
C THR A 125 8.51 31.03 -5.12
N SER A 126 7.82 32.12 -5.46
CA SER A 126 6.80 32.11 -6.52
C SER A 126 7.35 31.63 -7.88
N ALA A 127 8.62 31.87 -8.16
CA ALA A 127 9.30 31.41 -9.37
C ALA A 127 9.62 29.91 -9.37
N GLU A 128 9.76 29.29 -8.20
CA GLU A 128 9.88 27.84 -8.07
C GLU A 128 8.51 27.19 -8.18
N VAL A 129 7.48 27.75 -7.52
CA VAL A 129 6.11 27.23 -7.59
C VAL A 129 5.58 27.23 -9.02
N SER A 130 5.87 28.26 -9.83
CA SER A 130 5.44 28.31 -11.23
C SER A 130 6.06 27.25 -12.13
N LYS A 131 7.17 26.62 -11.68
CA LYS A 131 7.84 25.52 -12.40
C LYS A 131 7.38 24.14 -11.94
N LEU A 132 6.65 24.04 -10.83
CA LEU A 132 6.06 22.79 -10.38
C LEU A 132 5.07 22.29 -11.43
N ASP A 133 4.91 20.97 -11.54
CA ASP A 133 3.83 20.43 -12.33
C ASP A 133 2.46 20.80 -11.71
N LYS A 134 1.40 20.61 -12.49
CA LYS A 134 0.05 20.99 -12.07
C LYS A 134 -0.36 20.38 -10.72
N ARG A 135 -0.01 19.11 -10.47
CA ARG A 135 -0.40 18.41 -9.23
C ARG A 135 0.34 18.99 -8.04
N GLU A 136 1.64 19.26 -8.18
CA GLU A 136 2.43 19.86 -7.11
C GLU A 136 2.05 21.33 -6.85
N GLN A 137 1.61 22.07 -7.88
CA GLN A 137 0.99 23.39 -7.68
C GLN A 137 -0.32 23.31 -6.88
N GLU A 138 -1.19 22.36 -7.21
CA GLU A 138 -2.45 22.13 -6.46
C GLU A 138 -2.15 21.80 -4.99
N ARG A 139 -1.19 20.91 -4.73
CA ARG A 139 -0.74 20.58 -3.36
C ARG A 139 -0.16 21.77 -2.62
N TYR A 140 0.67 22.59 -3.28
CA TYR A 140 1.21 23.80 -2.68
C TYR A 140 0.10 24.81 -2.31
N ASN A 141 -0.90 24.98 -3.17
CA ASN A 141 -2.04 25.86 -2.91
C ASN A 141 -2.90 25.35 -1.75
N GLU A 142 -3.12 24.05 -1.68
CA GLU A 142 -3.81 23.37 -0.58
C GLU A 142 -3.11 23.66 0.76
N PHE A 143 -1.79 23.46 0.78
CA PHE A 143 -0.96 23.79 1.94
C PHE A 143 -1.01 25.27 2.29
N ARG A 144 -0.91 26.18 1.31
CA ARG A 144 -0.99 27.62 1.54
C ARG A 144 -2.27 28.01 2.28
N GLN A 145 -3.42 27.48 1.83
CA GLN A 145 -4.71 27.72 2.50
C GLN A 145 -4.77 27.06 3.88
N PHE A 146 -4.09 25.94 4.08
CA PHE A 146 -3.96 25.34 5.39
C PHE A 146 -3.08 26.16 6.33
N ILE A 147 -1.99 26.76 5.88
CA ILE A 147 -1.13 27.58 6.74
C ILE A 147 -1.77 28.94 7.06
N ASP A 148 -2.46 29.55 6.10
CA ASP A 148 -3.15 30.84 6.25
C ASP A 148 -4.34 30.71 7.22
N ILE A 149 -4.11 31.05 8.50
CA ILE A 149 -5.10 30.87 9.58
C ILE A 149 -6.11 32.01 9.54
N ASN A 150 -5.63 33.23 9.27
CA ASN A 150 -6.43 34.43 9.31
C ASN A 150 -7.19 34.70 7.98
N GLN A 151 -6.86 33.93 6.93
CA GLN A 151 -7.46 33.97 5.59
C GLN A 151 -7.23 35.28 4.83
N ASP A 152 -6.10 35.95 5.05
CA ASP A 152 -5.71 37.20 4.37
C ASP A 152 -4.92 36.98 3.06
N ASN A 153 -4.69 35.72 2.67
CA ASN A 153 -3.89 35.26 1.53
C ASN A 153 -2.39 35.57 1.64
N GLN A 154 -1.90 35.96 2.81
CA GLN A 154 -0.49 36.11 3.13
C GLN A 154 -0.10 35.07 4.18
N LEU A 155 1.17 34.67 4.20
CA LEU A 155 1.66 33.79 5.26
C LEU A 155 2.53 34.61 6.20
N SER A 156 2.00 34.88 7.40
CA SER A 156 2.78 35.49 8.46
C SER A 156 3.79 34.51 9.05
N PRO A 157 4.91 34.98 9.63
CA PRO A 157 5.82 34.13 10.37
C PRO A 157 5.14 33.33 11.50
N ALA A 158 4.12 33.91 12.14
CA ALA A 158 3.37 33.24 13.21
C ALA A 158 2.61 32.01 12.68
N GLU A 159 1.94 32.14 11.54
CA GLU A 159 1.20 31.05 10.90
C GLU A 159 2.12 29.94 10.41
N ILE A 160 3.23 30.32 9.75
CA ILE A 160 4.26 29.37 9.30
C ILE A 160 4.80 28.59 10.51
N ASN A 161 5.17 29.29 11.58
CA ASN A 161 5.69 28.67 12.80
C ASN A 161 4.65 27.82 13.55
N GLN A 162 3.36 27.97 13.24
CA GLN A 162 2.28 27.21 13.86
C GLN A 162 1.86 25.99 13.03
N ARG A 163 1.95 26.04 11.69
CA ARG A 163 1.39 24.99 10.82
C ARG A 163 2.37 24.37 9.81
N ASP A 164 3.49 25.00 9.44
CA ASP A 164 4.49 24.33 8.59
C ASP A 164 5.32 23.40 9.46
N ALA A 165 5.03 22.10 9.36
CA ALA A 165 5.65 21.07 10.18
C ALA A 165 7.18 21.06 10.06
N LEU A 166 7.75 21.30 8.87
CA LEU A 166 9.21 21.29 8.72
C LEU A 166 9.85 22.58 9.26
N ILE A 167 9.17 23.73 9.19
CA ILE A 167 9.66 24.95 9.86
C ILE A 167 9.61 24.81 11.38
N ILE A 168 8.56 24.18 11.93
CA ILE A 168 8.48 23.89 13.38
C ILE A 168 9.71 23.08 13.83
N LEU A 169 10.04 22.02 13.09
CA LEU A 169 11.22 21.18 13.36
C LEU A 169 12.53 21.97 13.17
N GLN A 170 12.63 22.77 12.10
CA GLN A 170 13.81 23.56 11.76
C GLN A 170 14.15 24.57 12.87
N ASN A 171 13.14 25.33 13.32
CA ASN A 171 13.30 26.34 14.37
C ASN A 171 13.74 25.74 15.70
N ALA A 172 13.26 24.53 16.00
CA ALA A 172 13.65 23.78 17.19
C ALA A 172 14.99 23.03 17.04
N LYS A 173 15.62 23.08 15.86
CA LYS A 173 16.85 22.36 15.53
C LYS A 173 16.72 20.85 15.79
N ILE A 174 15.57 20.27 15.43
CA ILE A 174 15.43 18.81 15.39
C ILE A 174 16.32 18.29 14.26
N PRO A 175 17.23 17.32 14.51
CA PRO A 175 18.08 16.79 13.45
C PRO A 175 17.26 15.88 12.54
N TRP A 176 17.36 16.10 11.23
CA TRP A 176 16.85 15.18 10.22
C TRP A 176 17.81 15.00 9.06
N ILE A 177 17.68 13.88 8.37
CA ILE A 177 18.34 13.59 7.10
C ILE A 177 17.31 13.20 6.05
N ASP A 178 17.73 13.15 4.78
CA ASP A 178 17.00 12.48 3.72
C ASP A 178 17.88 11.43 3.03
N ASP A 179 17.32 10.72 2.06
CA ASP A 179 18.00 9.62 1.37
C ASP A 179 19.14 10.05 0.44
N ARG A 180 19.52 11.34 0.44
CA ARG A 180 20.77 11.85 -0.16
C ARG A 180 21.88 12.12 0.86
N ALA A 181 21.68 11.75 2.13
CA ALA A 181 22.62 12.07 3.20
C ALA A 181 24.02 11.42 3.04
N ASP A 182 24.10 10.36 2.25
CA ASP A 182 25.35 9.70 1.83
C ASP A 182 26.05 10.43 0.65
N GLY A 183 25.47 11.52 0.15
CA GLY A 183 25.95 12.26 -1.01
C GLY A 183 25.50 11.69 -2.37
N SER A 184 24.66 10.65 -2.36
CA SER A 184 24.07 10.09 -3.58
C SER A 184 22.93 10.95 -4.13
N ALA A 185 22.35 10.52 -5.25
CA ALA A 185 21.15 11.16 -5.80
C ALA A 185 19.86 10.82 -5.02
N GLY A 186 19.92 9.92 -4.03
CA GLY A 186 18.74 9.33 -3.39
C GLY A 186 18.62 7.84 -3.66
N SER A 187 17.81 7.18 -2.85
CA SER A 187 17.31 5.83 -3.14
C SER A 187 16.28 5.85 -4.27
N SER A 188 15.65 4.71 -4.60
CA SER A 188 14.47 4.77 -5.48
C SER A 188 13.32 5.51 -4.79
N LEU A 189 13.10 5.23 -3.50
CA LEU A 189 12.14 5.91 -2.64
C LEU A 189 12.39 5.52 -1.18
N MET A 190 12.62 6.50 -0.30
CA MET A 190 12.55 6.25 1.14
C MET A 190 11.07 6.19 1.55
N HIS A 191 10.50 4.99 1.51
CA HIS A 191 9.06 4.79 1.59
C HIS A 191 8.60 4.19 2.93
N HIS A 192 9.48 4.11 3.93
CA HIS A 192 9.09 3.80 5.31
C HIS A 192 8.04 4.78 5.82
N LYS A 193 7.19 4.29 6.73
CA LYS A 193 6.35 5.09 7.63
C LYS A 193 6.27 4.39 8.99
N PHE A 194 7.27 4.63 9.83
CA PHE A 194 7.31 4.11 11.19
C PHE A 194 7.83 5.14 12.20
N VAL A 195 7.44 4.93 13.46
CA VAL A 195 7.94 5.68 14.62
C VAL A 195 8.41 4.68 15.68
N ILE A 196 9.55 4.93 16.31
CA ILE A 196 10.06 4.15 17.42
C ILE A 196 10.17 5.07 18.63
N VAL A 197 9.53 4.69 19.73
CA VAL A 197 9.58 5.42 21.01
C VAL A 197 10.26 4.54 22.05
N ASP A 198 11.31 5.09 22.67
CA ASP A 198 12.07 4.49 23.77
C ASP A 198 12.57 3.06 23.51
N ASN A 199 12.88 2.73 22.25
CA ASN A 199 13.19 1.36 21.81
C ASN A 199 12.18 0.32 22.36
N ARG A 200 10.90 0.68 22.40
CA ARG A 200 9.85 -0.14 23.00
C ARG A 200 8.54 -0.11 22.24
N ILE A 201 8.02 1.08 21.96
CA ILE A 201 6.79 1.23 21.15
C ILE A 201 7.18 1.44 19.70
N VAL A 202 6.58 0.67 18.80
CA VAL A 202 6.72 0.84 17.35
C VAL A 202 5.36 1.18 16.75
N ILE A 203 5.28 2.29 16.02
CA ILE A 203 4.18 2.57 15.12
C ILE A 203 4.58 2.14 13.72
N ILE A 204 3.73 1.39 13.04
CA ILE A 204 3.87 1.02 11.63
C ILE A 204 2.57 1.41 10.94
N THR A 205 2.64 2.17 9.86
CA THR A 205 1.43 2.67 9.18
C THR A 205 1.57 2.64 7.67
N SER A 206 0.43 2.58 6.98
CA SER A 206 0.39 2.83 5.53
C SER A 206 0.38 4.32 5.18
N ALA A 207 0.09 5.18 6.17
CA ALA A 207 -0.10 6.63 6.00
C ALA A 207 1.20 7.41 6.04
N ASN A 208 1.38 8.32 5.09
CA ASN A 208 2.25 9.48 5.28
C ASN A 208 1.68 10.40 6.35
N PHE A 209 2.53 11.25 6.94
CA PHE A 209 2.10 12.18 7.96
C PHE A 209 1.61 13.47 7.29
N THR A 210 0.52 13.38 6.53
CA THR A 210 -0.09 14.49 5.78
C THR A 210 -1.58 14.60 6.07
N LEU A 211 -2.17 15.76 5.76
CA LEU A 211 -3.63 15.94 5.85
C LEU A 211 -4.35 14.99 4.91
N SER A 212 -3.93 14.88 3.64
CA SER A 212 -4.55 14.01 2.65
C SER A 212 -4.57 12.53 3.06
N ASP A 213 -3.64 12.04 3.88
CA ASP A 213 -3.65 10.66 4.37
C ASP A 213 -4.46 10.46 5.66
N THR A 214 -4.72 11.52 6.43
CA THR A 214 -5.30 11.42 7.78
C THR A 214 -6.68 12.04 7.90
N TYR A 215 -6.88 13.24 7.38
CA TYR A 215 -8.12 14.02 7.48
C TYR A 215 -8.77 14.27 6.12
N GLY A 216 -8.00 14.28 5.03
CA GLY A 216 -8.45 14.72 3.71
C GLY A 216 -7.88 16.08 3.34
N ASP A 217 -8.22 16.51 2.14
CA ASP A 217 -7.88 17.81 1.62
C ASP A 217 -8.55 18.89 2.50
N PHE A 218 -7.74 19.82 2.99
CA PHE A 218 -8.16 20.94 3.82
C PHE A 218 -9.27 21.79 3.18
N THR A 219 -9.16 22.06 1.88
CA THR A 219 -10.04 22.97 1.12
C THR A 219 -11.28 22.27 0.57
N ASN A 220 -11.29 20.94 0.55
CA ASN A 220 -12.42 20.13 0.11
C ASN A 220 -13.02 19.35 1.30
N PRO A 221 -14.08 19.86 1.93
CA PRO A 221 -14.68 19.24 3.11
C PRO A 221 -15.37 17.89 2.83
N ASN A 222 -15.51 17.49 1.56
CA ASN A 222 -16.08 16.19 1.21
C ASN A 222 -15.05 15.06 1.27
N THR A 223 -13.76 15.38 1.34
CA THR A 223 -12.68 14.39 1.50
C THR A 223 -12.51 14.04 2.97
N LEU A 224 -12.23 12.77 3.23
CA LEU A 224 -12.08 12.19 4.56
C LEU A 224 -10.65 11.71 4.82
N GLY A 225 -9.79 11.80 3.81
CA GLY A 225 -8.43 11.29 3.83
C GLY A 225 -8.34 9.94 3.15
N ASN A 226 -7.15 9.62 2.66
CA ASN A 226 -6.88 8.33 2.06
C ASN A 226 -7.11 7.22 3.09
N ALA A 227 -7.75 6.12 2.69
CA ALA A 227 -8.00 5.00 3.61
C ALA A 227 -6.66 4.36 4.02
N ASN A 228 -6.34 4.43 5.32
CA ASN A 228 -5.06 4.05 5.89
C ASN A 228 -5.22 3.24 7.18
N ASN A 229 -4.23 2.39 7.47
CA ASN A 229 -4.18 1.60 8.69
C ASN A 229 -2.92 1.92 9.49
N LEU A 230 -3.02 1.82 10.81
CA LEU A 230 -1.93 2.06 11.75
C LEU A 230 -1.90 0.96 12.80
N LEU A 231 -0.71 0.41 13.01
CA LEU A 231 -0.38 -0.49 14.10
C LEU A 231 0.40 0.28 15.16
N GLN A 232 0.05 0.09 16.43
CA GLN A 232 0.88 0.48 17.57
C GLN A 232 1.25 -0.79 18.35
N ILE A 233 2.53 -1.09 18.42
CA ILE A 233 3.05 -2.36 18.93
C ILE A 233 3.98 -2.09 20.11
N ASP A 234 3.69 -2.70 21.26
CA ASP A 234 4.52 -2.63 22.45
C ASP A 234 5.46 -3.84 22.53
N SER A 235 6.68 -3.71 22.00
CA SER A 235 7.66 -4.80 21.94
C SER A 235 9.10 -4.29 21.88
N LEU A 236 9.89 -4.63 22.90
CA LEU A 236 11.33 -4.37 22.94
C LEU A 236 12.07 -5.04 21.78
N GLU A 237 11.71 -6.29 21.47
CA GLU A 237 12.38 -7.06 20.41
C GLU A 237 12.07 -6.48 19.02
N LEU A 238 10.79 -6.14 18.76
CA LEU A 238 10.42 -5.49 17.50
C LEU A 238 11.08 -4.12 17.36
N ALA A 239 11.01 -3.30 18.42
CA ALA A 239 11.61 -1.99 18.42
C ALA A 239 13.11 -2.05 18.14
N SER A 240 13.82 -3.05 18.69
CA SER A 240 15.25 -3.24 18.42
C SER A 240 15.53 -3.53 16.93
N LEU A 241 14.69 -4.30 16.26
CA LEU A 241 14.82 -4.59 14.82
C LEU A 241 14.59 -3.34 13.95
N PHE A 242 13.64 -2.49 14.34
CA PHE A 242 13.36 -1.21 13.69
C PHE A 242 14.43 -0.16 13.99
N THR A 243 14.98 -0.14 15.21
CA THR A 243 16.11 0.74 15.57
C THR A 243 17.37 0.35 14.80
N GLU A 244 17.61 -0.94 14.57
CA GLU A 244 18.68 -1.39 13.68
C GLU A 244 18.48 -0.85 12.25
N GLU A 245 17.27 -0.99 11.69
CA GLU A 245 16.94 -0.43 10.37
C GLU A 245 17.18 1.08 10.34
N PHE A 246 16.61 1.80 11.31
CA PHE A 246 16.74 3.24 11.43
C PHE A 246 18.21 3.67 11.51
N ASN A 247 19.03 2.96 12.29
CA ASN A 247 20.45 3.30 12.45
C ASN A 247 21.27 3.06 11.17
N ILE A 248 20.92 2.06 10.35
CA ILE A 248 21.54 1.86 9.03
C ILE A 248 21.23 3.05 8.11
N LEU A 249 19.97 3.49 8.08
CA LEU A 249 19.55 4.66 7.30
C LEU A 249 20.19 5.95 7.86
N TRP A 250 20.29 6.07 9.19
CA TRP A 250 20.78 7.25 9.87
C TRP A 250 22.29 7.47 9.69
N GLY A 251 23.11 6.42 9.79
CA GLY A 251 24.57 6.56 9.83
C GLY A 251 25.03 7.36 11.06
N ASP A 252 26.02 8.24 10.88
CA ASP A 252 26.47 9.21 11.89
C ASP A 252 25.51 10.41 12.04
N GLY A 253 24.54 10.58 11.13
CA GLY A 253 23.56 11.67 11.13
C GLY A 253 24.10 13.03 10.66
N PRO A 254 23.32 14.12 10.83
CA PRO A 254 23.68 15.45 10.32
C PRO A 254 25.01 15.97 10.87
N GLY A 255 25.93 16.35 9.98
CA GLY A 255 27.26 16.86 10.34
C GLY A 255 28.30 15.79 10.70
N GLY A 256 27.91 14.51 10.66
CA GLY A 256 28.80 13.37 10.81
C GLY A 256 29.43 12.93 9.48
N LYS A 257 29.91 11.68 9.43
CA LYS A 257 30.37 11.07 8.17
C LYS A 257 29.15 10.78 7.28
N PRO A 258 29.29 10.86 5.94
CA PRO A 258 28.25 10.47 5.00
C PRO A 258 28.19 8.95 4.86
N ASP A 259 27.79 8.25 5.92
CA ASP A 259 27.76 6.78 6.00
C ASP A 259 26.35 6.20 6.21
N SER A 260 25.32 7.04 6.05
CA SER A 260 23.94 6.62 5.84
C SER A 260 23.84 5.64 4.68
N ARG A 261 22.95 4.64 4.76
CA ARG A 261 22.74 3.68 3.67
C ARG A 261 21.27 3.52 3.38
N PHE A 262 20.89 3.78 2.15
CA PHE A 262 19.52 3.63 1.65
C PHE A 262 19.48 2.62 0.50
N GLY A 263 18.29 2.13 0.17
CA GLY A 263 18.09 1.22 -0.95
C GLY A 263 19.01 -0.01 -0.89
N LEU A 264 19.69 -0.29 -2.00
CA LEU A 264 20.53 -1.49 -2.16
C LEU A 264 21.91 -1.40 -1.49
N GLU A 265 22.29 -0.24 -0.95
CA GLU A 265 23.53 -0.09 -0.17
C GLU A 265 23.40 -0.66 1.26
N LYS A 266 22.17 -0.89 1.71
CA LYS A 266 21.89 -1.54 2.98
C LYS A 266 22.33 -3.01 2.97
N PRO A 267 22.78 -3.55 4.13
CA PRO A 267 23.02 -4.98 4.23
C PRO A 267 21.71 -5.75 3.98
N MET A 268 21.80 -6.88 3.28
CA MET A 268 20.66 -7.77 3.09
C MET A 268 20.20 -8.32 4.44
N ARG A 269 18.91 -8.18 4.76
CA ARG A 269 18.31 -8.69 5.99
C ARG A 269 17.21 -9.68 5.66
N SER A 270 17.38 -10.93 6.09
CA SER A 270 16.33 -11.95 6.01
C SER A 270 15.15 -11.62 6.94
N PRO A 271 13.95 -12.14 6.67
CA PRO A 271 12.81 -11.99 7.57
C PRO A 271 13.15 -12.39 9.01
N LYS A 272 12.69 -11.60 9.98
CA LYS A 272 12.86 -11.86 11.41
C LYS A 272 11.51 -12.09 12.04
N GLN A 273 11.33 -13.26 12.66
CA GLN A 273 10.13 -13.60 13.41
C GLN A 273 10.36 -13.42 14.90
N ILE A 274 9.39 -12.81 15.58
CA ILE A 274 9.34 -12.65 17.02
C ILE A 274 8.01 -13.21 17.55
N THR A 275 7.96 -13.52 18.84
CA THR A 275 6.74 -13.91 19.54
C THR A 275 6.43 -12.90 20.64
N LEU A 276 5.25 -12.30 20.59
CA LEU A 276 4.78 -11.28 21.50
C LEU A 276 3.47 -11.73 22.15
N GLY A 277 3.55 -12.33 23.34
CA GLY A 277 2.42 -13.03 23.94
C GLY A 277 1.95 -14.18 23.03
N ASN A 278 0.69 -14.13 22.60
CA ASN A 278 0.11 -15.10 21.65
C ASN A 278 0.24 -14.68 20.18
N THR A 279 0.91 -13.55 19.91
CA THR A 279 1.07 -13.01 18.56
C THR A 279 2.42 -13.41 17.99
N GLN A 280 2.45 -13.99 16.79
CA GLN A 280 3.69 -14.11 16.02
C GLN A 280 3.78 -12.94 15.03
N ILE A 281 4.92 -12.26 14.99
CA ILE A 281 5.17 -11.15 14.07
C ILE A 281 6.44 -11.45 13.28
N THR A 282 6.35 -11.48 11.97
CA THR A 282 7.51 -11.53 11.08
C THR A 282 7.68 -10.17 10.42
N VAL A 283 8.84 -9.53 10.57
CA VAL A 283 9.21 -8.28 9.90
C VAL A 283 10.24 -8.53 8.82
N GLN A 284 10.11 -7.83 7.70
CA GLN A 284 11.14 -7.75 6.68
C GLN A 284 11.20 -6.33 6.10
N PHE A 285 12.41 -5.84 5.87
CA PHE A 285 12.66 -4.57 5.21
C PHE A 285 13.13 -4.83 3.77
N SER A 286 12.69 -3.97 2.85
CA SER A 286 13.15 -3.92 1.46
C SER A 286 14.14 -2.75 1.29
N PRO A 287 14.89 -2.64 0.18
CA PRO A 287 14.85 -3.52 -0.99
C PRO A 287 15.71 -4.78 -0.86
N THR A 288 15.39 -5.78 -1.67
CA THR A 288 16.25 -6.93 -1.95
C THR A 288 16.81 -6.80 -3.37
N SER A 289 18.12 -6.95 -3.54
CA SER A 289 18.71 -6.91 -4.88
C SER A 289 18.06 -7.95 -5.82
N PRO A 290 17.73 -7.59 -7.07
CA PRO A 290 17.22 -8.55 -8.07
C PRO A 290 18.17 -9.73 -8.36
N THR A 291 19.43 -9.65 -7.92
CA THR A 291 20.40 -10.76 -8.03
C THR A 291 20.19 -11.85 -6.98
N GLN A 292 19.44 -11.54 -5.91
CA GLN A 292 19.10 -12.49 -4.85
C GLN A 292 17.88 -13.33 -5.25
N SER A 293 17.68 -14.45 -4.56
CA SER A 293 16.47 -15.24 -4.75
C SER A 293 15.25 -14.44 -4.31
N TRP A 294 14.23 -14.37 -5.17
CA TRP A 294 12.93 -13.74 -4.84
C TRP A 294 12.31 -14.32 -3.57
N SER A 295 12.51 -15.62 -3.29
CA SER A 295 12.01 -16.24 -2.04
C SER A 295 12.60 -15.62 -0.75
N ASN A 296 13.72 -14.90 -0.87
CA ASN A 296 14.34 -14.18 0.24
C ASN A 296 13.93 -12.71 0.32
N SER A 297 13.12 -12.20 -0.62
CA SER A 297 12.68 -10.80 -0.65
C SER A 297 11.35 -10.59 0.08
N SER A 298 10.94 -9.33 0.24
CA SER A 298 9.65 -8.96 0.82
C SER A 298 8.47 -9.53 0.04
N ASN A 299 8.46 -9.45 -1.30
CA ASN A 299 7.46 -10.15 -2.12
C ASN A 299 7.57 -11.68 -1.96
N GLY A 300 8.76 -12.23 -1.75
CA GLY A 300 8.94 -13.63 -1.36
C GLY A 300 8.20 -14.00 -0.07
N LEU A 301 8.30 -13.16 0.96
CA LEU A 301 7.58 -13.33 2.22
C LEU A 301 6.07 -13.19 2.04
N ILE A 302 5.61 -12.21 1.24
CA ILE A 302 4.19 -12.06 0.88
C ILE A 302 3.71 -13.34 0.19
N GLY A 303 4.39 -13.79 -0.86
CA GLY A 303 4.05 -14.98 -1.62
C GLY A 303 4.04 -16.25 -0.77
N LYS A 304 5.03 -16.45 0.10
CA LYS A 304 5.05 -17.56 1.07
C LYS A 304 3.82 -17.54 1.96
N THR A 305 3.43 -16.36 2.44
CA THR A 305 2.27 -16.19 3.32
C THR A 305 0.96 -16.43 2.57
N LEU A 306 0.80 -15.88 1.37
CA LEU A 306 -0.37 -16.12 0.51
C LEU A 306 -0.51 -17.61 0.16
N ASN A 307 0.60 -18.28 -0.15
CA ASN A 307 0.60 -19.70 -0.48
C ASN A 307 0.17 -20.60 0.70
N SER A 308 0.21 -20.08 1.95
CA SER A 308 -0.24 -20.81 3.13
C SER A 308 -1.77 -20.77 3.35
N ALA A 309 -2.49 -19.90 2.64
CA ALA A 309 -3.93 -19.73 2.79
C ALA A 309 -4.67 -21.05 2.57
N THR A 310 -5.67 -21.40 3.37
CA THR A 310 -6.43 -22.66 3.21
C THR A 310 -7.91 -22.43 2.95
N LYS A 311 -8.42 -21.23 3.25
CA LYS A 311 -9.84 -20.88 3.17
C LYS A 311 -10.05 -19.60 2.38
N SER A 312 -9.35 -18.52 2.73
CA SER A 312 -9.61 -17.20 2.15
C SER A 312 -8.40 -16.28 2.14
N VAL A 313 -8.35 -15.40 1.15
CA VAL A 313 -7.45 -14.26 1.05
C VAL A 313 -8.26 -13.01 0.67
N ASP A 314 -8.24 -12.00 1.54
CA ASP A 314 -8.85 -10.69 1.32
C ASP A 314 -7.77 -9.61 1.25
N MET A 315 -7.76 -8.79 0.21
CA MET A 315 -6.67 -7.82 -0.03
C MET A 315 -7.18 -6.42 -0.33
N ALA A 316 -6.65 -5.40 0.36
CA ALA A 316 -6.89 -4.00 0.04
C ALA A 316 -5.53 -3.33 -0.24
N LEU A 317 -5.25 -3.06 -1.51
CA LEU A 317 -3.91 -2.71 -1.99
C LEU A 317 -3.93 -1.42 -2.81
N PHE A 318 -2.97 -0.54 -2.56
CA PHE A 318 -2.73 0.64 -3.40
C PHE A 318 -2.22 0.23 -4.79
N VAL A 319 -1.22 -0.66 -4.86
CA VAL A 319 -0.69 -1.23 -6.10
C VAL A 319 -0.50 -2.74 -5.96
N LEU A 320 -0.90 -3.48 -6.99
CA LEU A 320 -0.58 -4.89 -7.21
C LEU A 320 -0.05 -5.05 -8.64
N SER A 321 1.25 -5.33 -8.77
CA SER A 321 1.96 -5.43 -10.06
C SER A 321 3.09 -6.48 -10.04
N ASP A 322 3.09 -7.41 -9.08
CA ASP A 322 4.03 -8.53 -9.05
C ASP A 322 3.30 -9.79 -9.53
N GLN A 323 3.65 -10.22 -10.74
CA GLN A 323 3.08 -11.38 -11.41
C GLN A 323 3.21 -12.67 -10.60
N ARG A 324 4.29 -12.86 -9.84
CA ARG A 324 4.49 -14.10 -9.07
C ARG A 324 3.48 -14.19 -7.94
N LEU A 325 3.12 -13.07 -7.32
CA LEU A 325 2.05 -13.02 -6.33
C LEU A 325 0.70 -13.37 -6.96
N ALA A 326 0.39 -12.82 -8.13
CA ALA A 326 -0.83 -13.15 -8.87
C ALA A 326 -0.92 -14.64 -9.22
N ASN A 327 0.18 -15.25 -9.66
CA ASN A 327 0.25 -16.67 -10.01
C ASN A 327 0.11 -17.57 -8.77
N ILE A 328 0.66 -17.17 -7.62
CA ILE A 328 0.45 -17.88 -6.35
C ILE A 328 -1.03 -17.86 -5.97
N LEU A 329 -1.68 -16.71 -6.11
CA LEU A 329 -3.11 -16.56 -5.84
C LEU A 329 -3.95 -17.42 -6.81
N GLU A 330 -3.60 -17.49 -8.10
CA GLU A 330 -4.30 -18.38 -9.03
C GLU A 330 -4.22 -19.85 -8.58
N ASN A 331 -3.02 -20.32 -8.20
CA ASN A 331 -2.84 -21.67 -7.67
C ASN A 331 -3.70 -21.93 -6.43
N ARG A 332 -3.81 -20.94 -5.53
CA ARG A 332 -4.69 -21.05 -4.36
C ARG A 332 -6.16 -21.06 -4.75
N HIS A 333 -6.57 -20.25 -5.72
CA HIS A 333 -7.92 -20.24 -6.25
C HIS A 333 -8.31 -21.60 -6.87
N GLN A 334 -7.42 -22.22 -7.64
CA GLN A 334 -7.60 -23.57 -8.19
C GLN A 334 -7.75 -24.63 -7.09
N GLN A 335 -7.19 -24.39 -5.90
CA GLN A 335 -7.36 -25.20 -4.70
C GLN A 335 -8.56 -24.77 -3.84
N SER A 336 -9.54 -24.07 -4.43
CA SER A 336 -10.78 -23.63 -3.77
C SER A 336 -10.60 -22.62 -2.63
N VAL A 337 -9.46 -21.94 -2.55
CA VAL A 337 -9.32 -20.78 -1.64
C VAL A 337 -10.12 -19.60 -2.22
N GLN A 338 -10.94 -18.96 -1.39
CA GLN A 338 -11.68 -17.77 -1.79
C GLN A 338 -10.74 -16.58 -1.85
N ILE A 339 -10.74 -15.83 -2.95
CA ILE A 339 -9.87 -14.67 -3.12
C ILE A 339 -10.74 -13.47 -3.43
N ARG A 340 -10.54 -12.37 -2.70
CA ARG A 340 -11.18 -11.08 -2.96
C ARG A 340 -10.14 -9.98 -2.88
N ALA A 341 -10.24 -9.00 -3.76
CA ALA A 341 -9.29 -7.90 -3.80
C ALA A 341 -9.97 -6.57 -4.09
N LEU A 342 -9.49 -5.53 -3.43
CA LEU A 342 -9.75 -4.13 -3.75
C LEU A 342 -8.42 -3.49 -4.11
N ILE A 343 -8.33 -2.99 -5.33
CA ILE A 343 -7.16 -2.28 -5.83
C ILE A 343 -7.54 -0.82 -6.01
N GLU A 344 -6.61 0.10 -5.74
CA GLU A 344 -6.89 1.52 -5.89
C GLU A 344 -7.26 1.85 -7.37
N PRO A 345 -8.34 2.63 -7.62
CA PRO A 345 -8.88 2.88 -8.96
C PRO A 345 -7.91 3.35 -10.05
N GLN A 346 -6.94 4.20 -9.72
CA GLN A 346 -5.92 4.74 -10.62
C GLN A 346 -4.90 3.68 -11.07
N PHE A 347 -4.75 2.59 -10.32
CA PHE A 347 -3.81 1.51 -10.60
C PHE A 347 -4.49 0.23 -11.10
N ALA A 348 -5.71 -0.06 -10.63
CA ALA A 348 -6.41 -1.32 -10.87
C ALA A 348 -6.54 -1.73 -12.36
N TYR A 349 -6.63 -0.76 -13.27
CA TYR A 349 -6.82 -1.01 -14.70
C TYR A 349 -5.67 -0.46 -15.56
N ARG A 350 -4.46 -0.38 -14.98
CA ARG A 350 -3.23 -0.09 -15.72
C ARG A 350 -2.74 -1.35 -16.44
N PRO A 351 -2.02 -1.22 -17.57
CA PRO A 351 -1.47 -2.38 -18.30
C PRO A 351 -0.58 -3.33 -17.51
N TYR A 352 -0.04 -2.90 -16.37
CA TYR A 352 0.83 -3.71 -15.48
C TYR A 352 0.10 -4.26 -14.24
N SER A 353 -1.22 -4.06 -14.18
CA SER A 353 -1.99 -4.36 -12.98
C SER A 353 -2.42 -5.81 -13.00
N GLU A 354 -1.94 -6.58 -12.02
CA GLU A 354 -2.33 -7.99 -11.87
C GLU A 354 -3.80 -8.17 -11.50
N ALA A 355 -4.51 -7.10 -11.15
CA ALA A 355 -5.95 -7.13 -11.01
C ALA A 355 -6.63 -7.58 -12.32
N LEU A 356 -6.07 -7.18 -13.47
CA LEU A 356 -6.54 -7.59 -14.79
C LEU A 356 -6.31 -9.09 -14.98
N ASP A 357 -5.13 -9.57 -14.60
CA ASP A 357 -4.77 -10.98 -14.69
C ASP A 357 -5.70 -11.86 -13.85
N MET A 358 -5.99 -11.44 -12.61
CA MET A 358 -6.97 -12.10 -11.75
C MET A 358 -8.38 -12.17 -12.37
N MET A 359 -8.73 -11.18 -13.20
CA MET A 359 -10.00 -11.12 -13.94
C MET A 359 -9.92 -11.80 -15.32
N GLY A 360 -8.79 -12.43 -15.67
CA GLY A 360 -8.59 -13.18 -16.91
C GLY A 360 -8.45 -12.31 -18.16
N VAL A 361 -8.05 -11.05 -18.00
CA VAL A 361 -7.86 -10.10 -19.10
C VAL A 361 -6.51 -9.41 -19.01
N ALA A 362 -6.09 -8.79 -20.11
CA ALA A 362 -4.89 -7.95 -20.15
C ALA A 362 -5.17 -6.65 -20.91
N LEU A 363 -4.40 -5.61 -20.62
CA LEU A 363 -4.35 -4.37 -21.37
C LEU A 363 -2.92 -4.14 -21.86
N SER A 364 -2.76 -3.65 -23.08
CA SER A 364 -1.44 -3.36 -23.63
C SER A 364 -0.96 -1.94 -23.33
N ASN A 365 0.36 -1.78 -23.41
CA ASN A 365 1.02 -0.52 -23.60
C ASN A 365 1.74 -0.52 -24.95
N LYS A 366 1.34 0.38 -25.87
CA LYS A 366 1.89 0.45 -27.24
C LYS A 366 1.87 -0.90 -27.97
N CYS A 367 0.73 -1.58 -27.92
CA CYS A 367 0.50 -2.90 -28.48
C CYS A 367 1.42 -4.02 -27.95
N LYS A 368 1.90 -3.90 -26.71
CA LYS A 368 2.65 -4.95 -26.01
C LYS A 368 2.07 -5.17 -24.62
N TYR A 369 1.89 -6.42 -24.23
CA TYR A 369 1.67 -6.77 -22.84
C TYR A 369 2.96 -6.67 -22.05
N GLU A 370 2.83 -6.61 -20.73
CA GLU A 370 3.99 -6.71 -19.87
C GLU A 370 4.68 -8.06 -20.01
N ILE A 371 5.94 -8.11 -19.61
CA ILE A 371 6.72 -9.34 -19.63
C ILE A 371 6.10 -10.25 -18.57
N ASP A 372 5.89 -11.52 -18.93
CA ASP A 372 5.30 -12.56 -18.08
C ASP A 372 3.81 -12.38 -17.73
N ASN A 373 3.10 -11.43 -18.36
CA ASN A 373 1.64 -11.25 -18.21
C ASN A 373 0.92 -12.61 -18.29
N HIS A 374 0.16 -12.96 -17.26
CA HIS A 374 -0.52 -14.25 -17.12
C HIS A 374 -1.98 -14.10 -16.69
N PRO A 375 -2.89 -13.75 -17.61
CA PRO A 375 -4.31 -13.73 -17.28
C PRO A 375 -4.80 -15.11 -16.87
N TRP A 376 -5.50 -15.17 -15.74
CA TRP A 376 -5.94 -16.41 -15.12
C TRP A 376 -6.85 -17.19 -16.05
N GLN A 377 -6.63 -18.50 -16.10
CA GLN A 377 -7.47 -19.40 -16.91
C GLN A 377 -8.88 -19.53 -16.32
N ASN A 378 -8.96 -19.53 -14.99
CA ASN A 378 -10.20 -19.51 -14.22
C ASN A 378 -10.31 -18.16 -13.51
N PRO A 379 -10.79 -17.11 -14.20
CA PRO A 379 -10.81 -15.77 -13.63
C PRO A 379 -11.82 -15.64 -12.50
N ILE A 380 -11.54 -14.71 -11.59
CA ILE A 380 -12.45 -14.37 -10.51
C ILE A 380 -13.15 -13.03 -10.78
N THR A 381 -14.41 -12.94 -10.36
CA THR A 381 -15.22 -11.71 -10.45
C THR A 381 -15.20 -10.89 -9.17
N THR A 382 -14.39 -11.31 -8.20
CA THR A 382 -14.35 -10.77 -6.83
C THR A 382 -13.29 -9.69 -6.63
N VAL A 383 -12.57 -9.30 -7.69
CA VAL A 383 -11.67 -8.15 -7.72
C VAL A 383 -12.47 -6.89 -8.02
N GLY A 384 -12.22 -5.79 -7.32
CA GLY A 384 -12.87 -4.52 -7.58
C GLY A 384 -12.04 -3.32 -7.19
N VAL A 385 -12.67 -2.15 -7.23
CA VAL A 385 -12.11 -0.88 -6.75
C VAL A 385 -13.05 -0.31 -5.71
N PRO A 386 -12.56 0.25 -4.59
CA PRO A 386 -13.42 0.80 -3.54
C PRO A 386 -14.16 2.05 -4.01
N LEU A 387 -15.33 2.29 -3.43
CA LEU A 387 -16.03 3.56 -3.54
C LEU A 387 -15.57 4.47 -2.40
N LEU A 388 -14.78 5.48 -2.74
CA LEU A 388 -14.27 6.49 -1.81
C LEU A 388 -14.77 7.88 -2.21
N PRO A 389 -14.79 8.85 -1.26
CA PRO A 389 -15.06 10.24 -1.61
C PRO A 389 -14.12 10.72 -2.72
N LYS A 390 -14.63 11.57 -3.61
CA LYS A 390 -13.83 12.09 -4.73
C LYS A 390 -12.65 12.92 -4.19
N GLY A 391 -11.44 12.44 -4.43
CA GLY A 391 -10.18 13.01 -3.92
C GLY A 391 -9.41 12.03 -3.04
N ASP A 392 -10.13 11.17 -2.30
CA ASP A 392 -9.52 10.16 -1.45
C ASP A 392 -9.09 8.92 -2.23
N LEU A 393 -8.03 8.28 -1.76
CA LEU A 393 -7.42 7.08 -2.35
C LEU A 393 -7.50 5.90 -1.38
N LEU A 394 -7.51 4.68 -1.93
CA LEU A 394 -7.28 3.46 -1.16
C LEU A 394 -5.79 3.32 -0.88
N HIS A 395 -5.31 3.87 0.23
CA HIS A 395 -3.88 3.87 0.54
C HIS A 395 -3.45 2.75 1.49
N HIS A 396 -4.32 1.74 1.69
CA HIS A 396 -3.95 0.49 2.34
C HIS A 396 -2.93 -0.30 1.52
N LYS A 397 -2.13 -1.09 2.23
CA LYS A 397 -1.30 -2.17 1.70
C LYS A 397 -1.46 -3.35 2.64
N PHE A 398 -2.61 -4.03 2.59
CA PHE A 398 -2.82 -5.18 3.45
C PHE A 398 -3.48 -6.37 2.76
N GLY A 399 -3.19 -7.56 3.29
CA GLY A 399 -3.89 -8.79 2.99
C GLY A 399 -4.23 -9.55 4.28
N VAL A 400 -5.38 -10.22 4.31
CA VAL A 400 -5.80 -11.08 5.42
C VAL A 400 -5.96 -12.50 4.91
N ILE A 401 -5.30 -13.44 5.57
CA ILE A 401 -5.30 -14.86 5.23
C ILE A 401 -6.04 -15.62 6.33
N ASP A 402 -7.05 -16.38 5.93
CA ASP A 402 -7.86 -17.28 6.78
C ASP A 402 -8.40 -16.63 8.06
N SER A 403 -8.62 -15.30 8.05
CA SER A 403 -9.02 -14.49 9.22
C SER A 403 -8.09 -14.64 10.44
N GLN A 404 -6.83 -15.02 10.22
CA GLN A 404 -5.85 -15.31 11.27
C GLN A 404 -4.54 -14.54 11.07
N THR A 405 -4.13 -14.36 9.82
CA THR A 405 -2.85 -13.74 9.48
C THR A 405 -3.09 -12.45 8.71
N VAL A 406 -2.39 -11.39 9.07
CA VAL A 406 -2.40 -10.10 8.37
C VAL A 406 -1.02 -9.84 7.79
N ILE A 407 -0.96 -9.41 6.54
CA ILE A 407 0.22 -8.80 5.92
C ILE A 407 -0.05 -7.30 5.84
N THR A 408 0.83 -6.44 6.35
CA THR A 408 0.70 -4.99 6.14
C THR A 408 2.03 -4.24 6.25
N GLY A 409 2.00 -2.91 6.13
CA GLY A 409 3.15 -2.00 6.21
C GLY A 409 3.04 -0.88 5.18
N SER A 410 4.19 -0.35 4.77
CA SER A 410 4.28 0.64 3.70
C SER A 410 4.37 0.00 2.30
N HIS A 411 4.75 -1.27 2.25
CA HIS A 411 5.14 -2.03 1.05
C HIS A 411 3.96 -2.27 0.08
N ASN A 412 4.00 -1.65 -1.10
CA ASN A 412 3.12 -2.00 -2.22
C ASN A 412 3.46 -3.38 -2.78
N TRP A 413 2.49 -4.14 -3.32
CA TRP A 413 2.76 -5.49 -3.81
C TRP A 413 3.25 -5.44 -5.26
N SER A 414 4.44 -4.87 -5.43
CA SER A 414 5.05 -4.51 -6.71
C SER A 414 6.56 -4.79 -6.74
N ASP A 415 7.15 -4.83 -7.93
CA ASP A 415 8.59 -5.00 -8.11
C ASP A 415 9.40 -3.82 -7.56
N ALA A 416 8.90 -2.59 -7.74
CA ALA A 416 9.57 -1.37 -7.25
C ALA A 416 9.72 -1.37 -5.71
N ALA A 417 8.67 -1.76 -5.00
CA ALA A 417 8.72 -1.89 -3.54
C ALA A 417 9.69 -3.00 -3.11
N ASN A 418 9.76 -4.10 -3.87
CA ASN A 418 10.61 -5.24 -3.56
C ASN A 418 12.10 -4.97 -3.78
N ASN A 419 12.45 -4.28 -4.87
CA ASN A 419 13.82 -4.20 -5.39
C ASN A 419 14.46 -2.80 -5.31
N GLY A 420 13.66 -1.74 -5.14
CA GLY A 420 14.15 -0.37 -5.17
C GLY A 420 13.87 0.43 -3.90
N ASN A 421 12.63 0.41 -3.41
CA ASN A 421 12.20 1.26 -2.31
C ASN A 421 12.64 0.71 -0.95
N ASP A 422 12.92 1.61 -0.02
CA ASP A 422 13.02 1.30 1.40
C ASP A 422 11.60 1.18 1.99
N GLU A 423 11.19 -0.04 2.35
CA GLU A 423 9.84 -0.33 2.85
C GLU A 423 9.87 -1.19 4.10
N THR A 424 8.79 -1.09 4.88
CA THR A 424 8.48 -2.00 5.96
C THR A 424 7.37 -2.96 5.54
N LEU A 425 7.60 -4.27 5.73
CA LEU A 425 6.60 -5.32 5.63
C LEU A 425 6.52 -6.07 6.96
N VAL A 426 5.30 -6.26 7.48
CA VAL A 426 5.02 -7.11 8.64
C VAL A 426 3.95 -8.15 8.32
N VAL A 427 4.15 -9.37 8.82
CA VAL A 427 3.19 -10.47 8.82
C VAL A 427 2.84 -10.80 10.25
N ILE A 428 1.59 -10.65 10.64
CA ILE A 428 1.10 -10.80 12.02
C ILE A 428 0.11 -11.96 12.06
N GLN A 429 0.41 -12.99 12.84
CA GLN A 429 -0.50 -14.11 13.10
C GLN A 429 -1.15 -13.88 14.46
N ASN A 430 -2.37 -13.35 14.44
CA ASN A 430 -3.22 -13.16 15.60
C ASN A 430 -4.67 -12.92 15.13
N PRO A 431 -5.65 -13.75 15.53
CA PRO A 431 -7.04 -13.61 15.08
C PRO A 431 -7.74 -12.33 15.59
N ILE A 432 -7.34 -11.79 16.75
CA ILE A 432 -7.85 -10.51 17.27
C ILE A 432 -7.40 -9.37 16.36
N VAL A 433 -6.10 -9.33 16.02
CA VAL A 433 -5.55 -8.35 15.07
C VAL A 433 -6.22 -8.52 13.69
N ALA A 434 -6.30 -9.75 13.19
CA ALA A 434 -6.92 -10.05 11.91
C ALA A 434 -8.39 -9.63 11.83
N ALA A 435 -9.17 -9.76 12.91
CA ALA A 435 -10.56 -9.34 12.94
C ALA A 435 -10.77 -7.86 12.59
N HIS A 436 -9.85 -6.97 12.99
CA HIS A 436 -9.91 -5.55 12.62
C HIS A 436 -9.76 -5.34 11.12
N TYR A 437 -8.79 -6.02 10.49
CA TYR A 437 -8.58 -5.96 9.04
C TYR A 437 -9.70 -6.64 8.25
N VAL A 438 -10.28 -7.75 8.75
CA VAL A 438 -11.48 -8.37 8.17
C VAL A 438 -12.64 -7.38 8.16
N ARG A 439 -12.87 -6.67 9.29
CA ARG A 439 -13.94 -5.68 9.39
C ARG A 439 -13.72 -4.51 8.42
N GLU A 440 -12.49 -4.00 8.33
CA GLU A 440 -12.17 -2.93 7.38
C GLU A 440 -12.35 -3.37 5.92
N PHE A 441 -11.87 -4.55 5.57
CA PHE A 441 -12.07 -5.10 4.24
C PHE A 441 -13.57 -5.24 3.93
N ALA A 442 -14.36 -5.79 4.86
CA ALA A 442 -15.81 -5.92 4.70
C ALA A 442 -16.51 -4.57 4.50
N ARG A 443 -16.10 -3.53 5.24
CA ARG A 443 -16.62 -2.16 5.10
C ARG A 443 -16.38 -1.60 3.71
N LEU A 444 -15.16 -1.74 3.19
CA LEU A 444 -14.80 -1.28 1.85
C LEU A 444 -15.49 -2.11 0.77
N TYR A 445 -15.48 -3.44 0.91
CA TYR A 445 -15.97 -4.38 -0.11
C TYR A 445 -17.49 -4.37 -0.24
N GLY A 446 -18.21 -4.21 0.87
CA GLY A 446 -19.68 -4.26 0.90
C GLY A 446 -20.39 -3.16 0.10
N LYS A 447 -19.65 -2.13 -0.34
CA LYS A 447 -20.17 -0.99 -1.12
C LYS A 447 -19.86 -1.12 -2.62
N VAL A 448 -19.11 -2.14 -3.04
CA VAL A 448 -18.52 -2.24 -4.38
C VAL A 448 -19.32 -3.21 -5.26
N LYS A 449 -19.36 -2.91 -6.57
CA LYS A 449 -19.71 -3.89 -7.61
C LYS A 449 -18.40 -4.44 -8.20
N PRO A 450 -17.90 -5.59 -7.73
CA PRO A 450 -16.65 -6.14 -8.21
C PRO A 450 -16.81 -6.68 -9.64
N GLY A 451 -15.68 -6.88 -10.32
CA GLY A 451 -15.58 -7.28 -11.70
C GLY A 451 -15.12 -6.13 -12.62
N LEU A 452 -15.01 -6.46 -13.91
CA LEU A 452 -14.44 -5.59 -14.92
C LEU A 452 -15.44 -4.51 -15.38
N PRO A 453 -15.13 -3.19 -15.25
CA PRO A 453 -16.04 -2.14 -15.66
C PRO A 453 -16.31 -2.13 -17.17
N PRO A 454 -17.50 -1.72 -17.64
CA PRO A 454 -17.84 -1.70 -19.07
C PRO A 454 -16.85 -0.93 -19.95
N GLY A 455 -16.40 0.24 -19.50
CA GLY A 455 -15.42 1.04 -20.26
C GLY A 455 -14.06 0.35 -20.41
N ILE A 456 -13.67 -0.51 -19.46
CA ILE A 456 -12.45 -1.31 -19.58
C ILE A 456 -12.66 -2.47 -20.56
N GLN A 457 -13.83 -3.11 -20.54
CA GLN A 457 -14.20 -4.14 -21.52
C GLN A 457 -14.18 -3.60 -22.96
N GLU A 458 -14.72 -2.41 -23.17
CA GLU A 458 -14.69 -1.72 -24.47
C GLU A 458 -13.26 -1.39 -24.91
N LYS A 459 -12.42 -0.93 -23.97
CA LYS A 459 -11.01 -0.66 -24.24
C LYS A 459 -10.25 -1.92 -24.69
N ILE A 460 -10.47 -3.05 -24.01
CA ILE A 460 -9.88 -4.35 -24.39
C ILE A 460 -10.32 -4.78 -25.79
N LYS A 461 -11.63 -4.69 -26.09
CA LYS A 461 -12.16 -5.02 -27.43
C LYS A 461 -11.58 -4.13 -28.52
N SER A 462 -11.46 -2.83 -28.25
CA SER A 462 -10.85 -1.87 -29.19
C SER A 462 -9.37 -2.20 -29.46
N GLU A 463 -8.65 -2.61 -28.41
CA GLU A 463 -7.24 -2.98 -28.51
C GLU A 463 -7.01 -4.23 -29.35
N GLN A 464 -7.84 -5.26 -29.21
CA GLN A 464 -7.76 -6.48 -30.02
C GLN A 464 -7.84 -6.19 -31.52
N THR A 465 -8.68 -5.22 -31.92
CA THR A 465 -8.77 -4.77 -33.32
C THR A 465 -7.56 -3.92 -33.73
N ARG A 466 -7.09 -3.02 -32.86
CA ARG A 466 -5.99 -2.09 -33.15
C ARG A 466 -4.61 -2.75 -33.16
N CYS A 467 -4.45 -3.81 -32.38
CA CYS A 467 -3.19 -4.49 -32.14
C CYS A 467 -3.30 -5.98 -32.54
N PRO A 468 -3.45 -6.31 -33.85
CA PRO A 468 -3.65 -7.70 -34.31
C PRO A 468 -2.45 -8.63 -34.03
N GLN A 469 -1.30 -8.05 -33.68
CA GLN A 469 -0.09 -8.76 -33.28
C GLN A 469 -0.17 -9.32 -31.85
N ILE A 470 -1.06 -8.77 -31.03
CA ILE A 470 -1.34 -9.27 -29.69
C ILE A 470 -2.34 -10.40 -29.82
N LYS A 471 -1.85 -11.64 -29.92
CA LYS A 471 -2.73 -12.81 -29.86
C LYS A 471 -3.33 -12.87 -28.45
N SER A 472 -4.65 -12.73 -28.35
CA SER A 472 -5.37 -12.91 -27.09
C SER A 472 -5.14 -14.31 -26.56
N SER A 473 -4.85 -14.44 -25.27
CA SER A 473 -4.94 -15.72 -24.56
C SER A 473 -6.41 -16.15 -24.51
N SER A 474 -6.88 -16.88 -25.53
CA SER A 474 -8.14 -17.60 -25.46
C SER A 474 -7.95 -18.81 -24.56
N SER A 475 -8.82 -18.91 -23.55
CA SER A 475 -9.02 -20.06 -22.69
C SER A 475 -9.33 -21.34 -23.48
N SER A 476 -8.34 -22.22 -23.65
CA SER A 476 -8.48 -23.70 -23.68
C SER A 476 -7.19 -24.37 -24.17
N GLU A 477 -6.52 -25.14 -23.29
CA GLU A 477 -6.01 -26.53 -23.51
C GLU A 477 -4.90 -26.92 -22.49
N LEU A 478 -5.36 -27.38 -21.32
CA LEU A 478 -4.92 -28.57 -20.56
C LEU A 478 -3.48 -29.13 -20.70
N GLN A 479 -2.71 -29.22 -19.59
CA GLN A 479 -2.44 -30.48 -18.84
C GLN A 479 -1.34 -30.39 -17.76
N ALA A 480 -1.63 -31.06 -16.64
CA ALA A 480 -0.79 -31.74 -15.63
C ALA A 480 0.74 -31.50 -15.60
N ILE A 481 1.27 -31.25 -14.39
CA ILE A 481 2.70 -31.11 -14.00
C ILE A 481 3.65 -31.53 -15.12
N LYS A 482 3.99 -30.56 -15.96
CA LYS A 482 4.74 -30.82 -17.19
C LYS A 482 6.21 -30.62 -16.87
N GLN A 483 6.98 -31.71 -16.95
CA GLN A 483 8.40 -31.57 -17.20
C GLN A 483 8.59 -30.61 -18.39
N ILE A 484 9.44 -29.61 -18.22
CA ILE A 484 9.64 -28.53 -19.18
C ILE A 484 10.46 -29.10 -20.33
N ASN A 485 9.88 -29.16 -21.53
CA ASN A 485 10.64 -29.57 -22.71
C ASN A 485 11.62 -28.45 -23.07
N ILE A 486 12.91 -28.66 -22.87
CA ILE A 486 13.95 -27.64 -23.06
C ILE A 486 14.02 -27.12 -24.50
N ASN A 487 13.57 -27.90 -25.48
CA ASN A 487 13.58 -27.55 -26.90
C ASN A 487 12.37 -26.75 -27.38
N THR A 488 11.27 -26.74 -26.61
CA THR A 488 10.02 -26.06 -26.97
C THR A 488 9.55 -25.04 -25.93
N ALA A 489 10.02 -25.13 -24.69
CA ALA A 489 9.63 -24.26 -23.58
C ALA A 489 9.78 -22.78 -23.91
N SER A 490 8.79 -21.98 -23.55
CA SER A 490 8.83 -20.53 -23.58
C SER A 490 9.88 -19.97 -22.62
N LEU A 491 10.18 -18.68 -22.78
CA LEU A 491 11.10 -17.97 -21.88
C LEU A 491 10.64 -18.09 -20.41
N ALA A 492 9.35 -17.85 -20.16
CA ALA A 492 8.74 -17.93 -18.83
C ALA A 492 8.80 -19.36 -18.25
N GLU A 493 8.50 -20.38 -19.05
CA GLU A 493 8.64 -21.79 -18.60
C GLU A 493 10.08 -22.12 -18.22
N LEU A 494 11.08 -21.63 -18.97
CA LEU A 494 12.49 -21.82 -18.63
C LEU A 494 12.87 -21.09 -17.35
N GLU A 495 12.32 -19.90 -17.08
CA GLU A 495 12.59 -19.14 -15.85
C GLU A 495 12.00 -19.80 -14.59
N THR A 496 11.08 -20.75 -14.72
CA THR A 496 10.62 -21.57 -13.59
C THR A 496 11.67 -22.58 -13.11
N LEU A 497 12.73 -22.83 -13.89
CA LEU A 497 13.82 -23.71 -13.50
C LEU A 497 14.70 -23.05 -12.43
N PRO A 498 15.05 -23.77 -11.35
CA PRO A 498 15.89 -23.22 -10.29
C PRO A 498 17.21 -22.66 -10.83
N GLY A 499 17.46 -21.37 -10.61
CA GLY A 499 18.68 -20.68 -11.03
C GLY A 499 18.68 -20.21 -12.49
N VAL A 500 17.56 -20.31 -13.21
CA VAL A 500 17.39 -19.72 -14.54
C VAL A 500 16.69 -18.37 -14.41
N GLY A 501 17.45 -17.29 -14.59
CA GLY A 501 16.88 -15.96 -14.83
C GLY A 501 16.80 -15.65 -16.33
N ASN A 502 16.13 -14.56 -16.67
CA ASN A 502 15.87 -14.09 -18.04
C ASN A 502 17.06 -14.22 -19.02
N LYS A 503 18.25 -13.74 -18.63
CA LYS A 503 19.46 -13.85 -19.46
C LYS A 503 19.89 -15.29 -19.74
N LEU A 504 19.69 -16.20 -18.79
CA LEU A 504 20.01 -17.62 -18.98
C LEU A 504 18.93 -18.32 -19.80
N ALA A 505 17.64 -18.02 -19.57
CA ALA A 505 16.53 -18.52 -20.37
C ALA A 505 16.68 -18.12 -21.86
N GLN A 506 17.03 -16.86 -22.14
CA GLN A 506 17.33 -16.39 -23.50
C GLN A 506 18.50 -17.16 -24.14
N ARG A 507 19.58 -17.42 -23.38
CA ARG A 507 20.72 -18.21 -23.88
C ARG A 507 20.33 -19.64 -24.20
N ILE A 508 19.50 -20.28 -23.38
CA ILE A 508 18.96 -21.62 -23.65
C ILE A 508 18.17 -21.62 -24.97
N ILE A 509 17.31 -20.62 -25.19
CA ILE A 509 16.53 -20.46 -26.43
C ILE A 509 17.43 -20.26 -27.66
N LEU A 510 18.45 -19.41 -27.55
CA LEU A 510 19.40 -19.19 -28.65
C LEU A 510 20.18 -20.47 -28.96
N SER A 511 20.67 -21.18 -27.94
CA SER A 511 21.42 -22.43 -28.13
C SER A 511 20.59 -23.52 -28.80
N ARG A 512 19.30 -23.69 -28.44
CA ARG A 512 18.43 -24.68 -29.11
C ARG A 512 18.05 -24.34 -30.56
N GLN A 513 18.13 -23.08 -30.95
CA GLN A 513 17.91 -22.64 -32.33
C GLN A 513 19.11 -23.00 -33.22
N GLN A 514 20.32 -22.95 -32.66
CA GLN A 514 21.54 -23.37 -33.35
C GLN A 514 21.62 -24.89 -33.50
N GLN A 515 21.31 -25.61 -32.43
CA GLN A 515 21.27 -27.07 -32.42
C GLN A 515 20.30 -27.51 -31.32
N LYS A 516 19.39 -28.45 -31.59
CA LYS A 516 18.47 -28.97 -30.56
C LYS A 516 19.24 -29.70 -29.45
N PHE A 517 18.71 -29.70 -28.24
CA PHE A 517 19.23 -30.53 -27.13
C PHE A 517 18.67 -31.94 -27.27
N THR A 518 19.49 -32.97 -27.08
CA THR A 518 19.10 -34.39 -27.18
C THR A 518 19.39 -35.16 -25.89
N SER A 519 20.02 -34.49 -24.94
CA SER A 519 20.33 -35.00 -23.61
C SER A 519 20.40 -33.85 -22.61
N LEU A 520 20.37 -34.16 -21.31
CA LEU A 520 20.60 -33.19 -20.24
C LEU A 520 22.01 -32.59 -20.31
N GLN A 521 23.01 -33.38 -20.73
CA GLN A 521 24.41 -32.94 -20.86
C GLN A 521 24.60 -31.91 -21.97
N ASP A 522 23.77 -31.93 -23.02
CA ASP A 522 23.87 -30.96 -24.12
C ASP A 522 23.66 -29.51 -23.64
N LEU A 523 23.02 -29.31 -22.48
CA LEU A 523 22.84 -28.00 -21.86
C LEU A 523 24.14 -27.37 -21.34
N GLU A 524 25.22 -28.15 -21.16
CA GLU A 524 26.54 -27.61 -20.79
C GLU A 524 27.12 -26.67 -21.85
N ARG A 525 26.67 -26.79 -23.11
CA ARG A 525 27.09 -25.85 -24.17
C ARG A 525 26.49 -24.45 -24.01
N VAL A 526 25.46 -24.29 -23.18
CA VAL A 526 24.85 -22.98 -22.92
C VAL A 526 25.74 -22.22 -21.94
N PRO A 527 26.34 -21.08 -22.34
CA PRO A 527 27.19 -20.32 -21.44
C PRO A 527 26.45 -19.94 -20.16
N GLY A 528 26.97 -20.34 -18.99
CA GLY A 528 26.36 -20.10 -17.68
C GLY A 528 25.61 -21.29 -17.08
N VAL A 529 25.45 -22.39 -17.80
CA VAL A 529 25.01 -23.68 -17.24
C VAL A 529 26.24 -24.45 -16.72
N LYS A 530 26.17 -24.94 -15.47
CA LYS A 530 27.24 -25.73 -14.83
C LYS A 530 26.69 -27.11 -14.47
N ALA A 531 27.56 -28.12 -14.35
CA ALA A 531 27.16 -29.49 -13.99
C ALA A 531 26.27 -29.58 -12.73
N LYS A 532 26.58 -28.80 -11.69
CA LYS A 532 25.78 -28.71 -10.45
C LYS A 532 24.36 -28.14 -10.67
N THR A 533 24.18 -27.35 -11.72
CA THR A 533 22.88 -26.81 -12.13
C THR A 533 22.04 -27.89 -12.83
N LEU A 534 22.67 -28.75 -13.65
CA LEU A 534 22.01 -29.83 -14.36
C LEU A 534 21.41 -30.89 -13.43
N GLU A 535 22.09 -31.20 -12.32
CA GLU A 535 21.56 -32.12 -11.31
C GLU A 535 20.22 -31.64 -10.73
N LYS A 536 20.01 -30.33 -10.61
CA LYS A 536 18.75 -29.75 -10.09
C LYS A 536 17.62 -29.77 -11.11
N TRP A 537 17.94 -29.96 -12.39
CA TRP A 537 16.98 -29.95 -13.50
C TRP A 537 16.62 -31.34 -14.00
N ARG A 538 17.34 -32.39 -13.55
CA ARG A 538 17.23 -33.77 -14.05
C ARG A 538 15.80 -34.29 -14.12
N ASP A 539 15.00 -34.06 -13.08
CA ASP A 539 13.62 -34.58 -13.00
C ASP A 539 12.56 -33.58 -13.51
N ARG A 540 13.00 -32.38 -13.92
CA ARG A 540 12.15 -31.25 -14.32
C ARG A 540 12.16 -31.00 -15.83
N LEU A 541 13.08 -31.63 -16.57
CA LEU A 541 13.27 -31.40 -18.00
C LEU A 541 12.90 -32.61 -18.83
N THR A 542 12.34 -32.35 -20.00
CA THR A 542 12.39 -33.25 -21.17
C THR A 542 13.11 -32.54 -22.32
N TRP A 543 13.43 -33.23 -23.40
CA TRP A 543 14.09 -32.66 -24.57
C TRP A 543 13.43 -33.11 -25.86
#